data_AF-A0A5C7L5I0-F1
#
_entry.id   AF-A0A5C7L5I0-F1
#
_cell.length_a   1.000
_cell.length_b   1.000
_cell.length_c   1.000
_cell.angle_alpha   90.00
_cell.angle_beta   90.00
_cell.angle_gamma   90.00
#
_symmetry.space_group_name_H-M   'P 1'
#
loop_
_entity.id
_entity.type
_entity.pdbx_description
1 polymer ?
#
loop_
_entity_poly.entity_id
_entity_poly.type
_entity_poly.pdbx_seq_one_letter_code
_entity_poly.pdbx_strand_id
1 'polypeptide(L)'
;MRKANLTIVMSPPDYFEIAYSINPWMNTSNHVHPEHARREWQTLKRSYLDLGLEVLTIPPVKGLPDLVFTTDHGVMIDGTFIASRFRYPERQREQEYSLTFYKELGLTIKELPSGCYLEGGDVLVEGDRIFVGHGYRTNPEAAKYLAEETNKKVISLKLMDDAFYHLDT
;
A
#
# COMPACT_ATOMS: atom_id res chain seq x y z
N MET A 1 -8.42 -14.79 26.55
CA MET A 1 -8.56 -13.91 25.37
C MET A 1 -7.63 -14.43 24.29
N ARG A 2 -8.12 -14.81 23.10
CA ARG A 2 -7.22 -15.08 21.97
C ARG A 2 -6.57 -13.74 21.63
N LYS A 3 -5.23 -13.65 21.63
CA LYS A 3 -4.53 -12.55 20.96
C LYS A 3 -5.08 -12.51 19.52
N ALA A 4 -5.49 -11.35 19.04
CA ALA A 4 -5.68 -11.18 17.60
C ALA A 4 -4.32 -11.53 16.97
N ASN A 5 -4.28 -12.56 16.13
CA ASN A 5 -3.08 -12.81 15.33
C ASN A 5 -3.02 -11.68 14.31
N LEU A 6 -2.07 -10.76 14.50
CA LEU A 6 -1.80 -9.70 13.54
C LEU A 6 -1.06 -10.32 12.35
N THR A 7 -1.60 -10.09 11.16
CA THR A 7 -1.04 -10.58 9.91
C THR A 7 -0.54 -9.39 9.10
N ILE A 8 0.71 -9.49 8.63
CA ILE A 8 1.33 -8.53 7.71
C ILE A 8 1.45 -9.19 6.35
N VAL A 9 1.20 -8.42 5.29
CA VAL A 9 1.45 -8.83 3.91
C VAL A 9 2.70 -8.14 3.41
N MET A 10 3.63 -8.91 2.85
CA MET A 10 4.85 -8.41 2.21
C MET A 10 4.96 -8.97 0.79
N SER A 11 5.81 -8.39 -0.05
CA SER A 11 6.18 -8.95 -1.35
C SER A 11 7.70 -9.00 -1.45
N PRO A 12 8.30 -10.14 -1.82
CA PRO A 12 9.75 -10.26 -1.86
C PRO A 12 10.36 -9.47 -3.04
N PRO A 13 11.59 -8.97 -2.92
CA PRO A 13 12.17 -8.01 -3.87
C PRO A 13 12.83 -8.68 -5.09
N ASP A 14 12.34 -9.83 -5.56
CA ASP A 14 12.98 -10.60 -6.63
C ASP A 14 13.05 -9.86 -7.98
N TYR A 15 12.14 -8.90 -8.19
CA TYR A 15 12.11 -8.03 -9.37
C TYR A 15 12.17 -6.54 -9.01
N PHE A 16 12.64 -6.20 -7.81
CA PHE A 16 12.74 -4.81 -7.35
C PHE A 16 13.87 -4.07 -8.07
N GLU A 17 13.54 -2.93 -8.66
CA GLU A 17 14.46 -2.04 -9.36
C GLU A 17 13.87 -0.62 -9.44
N ILE A 18 14.70 0.38 -9.76
CA ILE A 18 14.25 1.75 -10.01
C ILE A 18 14.07 1.91 -11.54
N ALA A 19 12.98 1.35 -12.08
CA ALA A 19 12.74 1.30 -13.53
C ALA A 19 12.21 2.63 -14.11
N TYR A 20 11.66 3.49 -13.26
CA TYR A 20 11.02 4.76 -13.60
C TYR A 20 11.15 5.75 -12.43
N SER A 21 10.67 6.98 -12.60
CA SER A 21 10.67 8.01 -11.55
C SER A 21 9.28 8.64 -11.44
N ILE A 22 8.59 8.32 -10.35
CA ILE A 22 7.24 8.81 -10.00
C ILE A 22 7.19 9.45 -8.60
N ASN A 23 8.36 9.71 -8.01
CA ASN A 23 8.56 10.50 -6.80
C ASN A 23 10.00 11.06 -6.75
N PRO A 24 10.29 12.07 -5.92
CA PRO A 24 11.60 12.73 -5.87
C PRO A 24 12.78 11.85 -5.43
N TRP A 25 12.53 10.72 -4.76
CA TRP A 25 13.59 9.81 -4.30
C TRP A 25 14.05 8.84 -5.38
N MET A 26 13.24 8.64 -6.42
CA MET A 26 13.58 7.76 -7.53
C MET A 26 14.50 8.45 -8.53
N ASN A 27 15.72 7.94 -8.65
CA ASN A 27 16.66 8.27 -9.71
C ASN A 27 17.01 7.01 -10.50
N THR A 28 16.65 6.97 -11.79
CA THR A 28 16.85 5.80 -12.67
C THR A 28 18.33 5.53 -13.00
N SER A 29 19.25 6.44 -12.67
CA SER A 29 20.68 6.15 -12.71
C SER A 29 21.17 5.33 -11.51
N ASN A 30 20.35 5.17 -10.47
CA ASN A 30 20.67 4.32 -9.33
C ASN A 30 20.37 2.87 -9.68
N HIS A 31 21.18 1.96 -9.14
CA HIS A 31 21.00 0.53 -9.34
C HIS A 31 20.71 -0.15 -8.00
N VAL A 32 19.66 -0.96 -7.98
CA VAL A 32 19.38 -1.85 -6.85
C VAL A 32 20.39 -3.01 -6.88
N HIS A 33 21.02 -3.29 -5.75
CA HIS A 33 21.81 -4.50 -5.55
C HIS A 33 20.89 -5.61 -5.04
N PRO A 34 20.54 -6.64 -5.86
CA PRO A 34 19.49 -7.58 -5.49
C PRO A 34 19.77 -8.35 -4.19
N GLU A 35 21.03 -8.70 -3.95
CA GLU A 35 21.43 -9.38 -2.71
C GLU A 35 21.29 -8.49 -1.47
N HIS A 36 21.48 -7.18 -1.60
CA HIS A 36 21.26 -6.24 -0.50
C HIS A 36 19.78 -6.07 -0.22
N ALA A 37 18.97 -5.82 -1.27
CA ALA A 37 17.52 -5.68 -1.14
C ALA A 37 16.89 -6.94 -0.52
N ARG A 38 17.30 -8.13 -0.98
CA ARG A 38 16.84 -9.40 -0.41
C ARG A 38 17.25 -9.55 1.05
N ARG A 39 18.48 -9.20 1.43
CA ARG A 39 18.94 -9.28 2.82
C ARG A 39 18.15 -8.33 3.72
N GLU A 40 17.96 -7.08 3.31
CA GLU A 40 17.21 -6.07 4.06
C GLU A 40 15.74 -6.48 4.24
N TRP A 41 15.10 -6.97 3.17
CA TRP A 41 13.75 -7.49 3.22
C TRP A 41 13.61 -8.70 4.16
N GLN A 42 14.56 -9.64 4.13
CA GLN A 42 14.56 -10.80 5.03
C GLN A 42 14.73 -10.37 6.50
N THR A 43 15.56 -9.36 6.77
CA THR A 43 15.70 -8.78 8.11
C THR A 43 14.38 -8.18 8.60
N LEU A 44 13.68 -7.43 7.75
CA LEU A 44 12.36 -6.89 8.09
C LEU A 44 11.33 -7.99 8.34
N LYS A 45 11.22 -8.97 7.43
CA LYS A 45 10.32 -10.13 7.58
C LYS A 45 10.60 -10.90 8.88
N ARG A 46 11.87 -11.16 9.19
CA ARG A 46 12.28 -11.83 10.43
C ARG A 46 11.84 -11.02 11.66
N SER A 47 11.99 -9.70 11.62
CA SER A 47 11.59 -8.82 12.73
C SER A 47 10.09 -8.95 13.03
N TYR A 48 9.22 -9.00 12.00
CA TYR A 48 7.79 -9.25 12.22
C TYR A 48 7.50 -10.64 12.80
N LEU A 49 8.17 -11.68 12.30
CA LEU A 49 8.01 -13.04 12.82
C LEU A 49 8.47 -13.16 14.28
N ASP A 50 9.58 -12.52 14.65
CA ASP A 50 10.13 -12.54 16.01
C ASP A 50 9.23 -11.78 17.00
N LEU A 51 8.48 -10.78 16.53
CA LEU A 51 7.42 -10.11 17.29
C LEU A 51 6.13 -10.98 17.41
N GLY A 52 6.10 -12.15 16.78
CA GLY A 52 4.98 -13.09 16.81
C GLY A 52 3.85 -12.78 15.83
N LEU A 53 4.11 -11.96 14.80
CA LEU A 53 3.15 -11.69 13.73
C LEU A 53 3.21 -12.81 12.67
N GLU A 54 2.10 -13.03 11.99
CA GLU A 54 2.08 -13.83 10.77
C GLU A 54 2.51 -12.96 9.59
N VAL A 55 3.36 -13.50 8.70
CA VAL A 55 3.76 -12.82 7.47
C VAL A 55 3.30 -13.64 6.27
N LEU A 56 2.33 -13.11 5.54
CA LEU A 56 1.92 -13.62 4.23
C LEU A 56 2.71 -12.92 3.14
N THR A 57 2.99 -13.63 2.05
CA THR A 57 3.73 -13.07 0.93
C THR A 57 2.95 -13.14 -0.36
N ILE A 58 2.67 -11.98 -0.96
CA ILE A 58 2.22 -11.94 -2.34
C ILE A 58 3.41 -12.26 -3.26
N PRO A 59 3.26 -13.13 -4.27
CA PRO A 59 4.33 -13.43 -5.19
C PRO A 59 4.79 -12.19 -5.98
N PRO A 60 6.10 -12.01 -6.20
CA PRO A 60 6.60 -10.89 -6.97
C PRO A 60 6.31 -11.10 -8.45
N VAL A 61 6.11 -10.02 -9.20
CA VAL A 61 5.77 -10.07 -10.62
C VAL A 61 6.81 -9.32 -11.43
N LYS A 62 7.37 -9.98 -12.45
CA LYS A 62 8.37 -9.36 -13.33
C LYS A 62 7.79 -8.14 -14.03
N GLY A 63 8.50 -7.02 -13.97
CA GLY A 63 8.08 -5.75 -14.55
C GLY A 63 7.11 -4.94 -13.68
N LEU A 64 6.87 -5.36 -12.43
CA LEU A 64 6.17 -4.58 -11.40
C LEU A 64 7.09 -4.40 -10.19
N PRO A 65 8.14 -3.56 -10.31
CA PRO A 65 9.17 -3.45 -9.28
C PRO A 65 8.62 -2.94 -7.94
N ASP A 66 7.64 -2.03 -7.97
CA ASP A 66 7.04 -1.41 -6.79
C ASP A 66 6.01 -2.29 -6.06
N LEU A 67 5.73 -3.51 -6.56
CA LEU A 67 4.84 -4.48 -5.86
C LEU A 67 5.39 -4.87 -4.47
N VAL A 68 6.66 -4.58 -4.19
CA VAL A 68 7.28 -4.70 -2.85
C VAL A 68 6.60 -3.82 -1.79
N PHE A 69 6.00 -2.69 -2.20
CA PHE A 69 5.35 -1.71 -1.34
C PHE A 69 3.88 -2.07 -1.11
N THR A 70 3.65 -3.15 -0.38
CA THR A 70 2.32 -3.74 -0.15
C THR A 70 1.37 -2.86 0.65
N THR A 71 1.88 -1.88 1.41
CA THR A 71 1.08 -0.84 2.08
C THR A 71 0.18 -0.12 1.09
N ASP A 72 0.63 0.08 -0.15
CA ASP A 72 -0.10 0.86 -1.13
C ASP A 72 -1.20 0.07 -1.86
N HIS A 73 -1.34 -1.23 -1.61
CA HIS A 73 -2.35 -2.05 -2.29
C HIS A 73 -3.78 -1.72 -1.86
N GLY A 74 -3.96 -1.14 -0.67
CA GLY A 74 -5.26 -0.83 -0.11
C GLY A 74 -5.22 -0.75 1.42
N VAL A 75 -6.38 -0.59 2.03
CA VAL A 75 -6.54 -0.40 3.47
C VAL A 75 -7.65 -1.28 4.03
N MET A 76 -7.41 -1.91 5.18
CA MET A 76 -8.44 -2.64 5.91
C MET A 76 -9.24 -1.69 6.81
N ILE A 77 -10.56 -1.63 6.61
CA ILE A 77 -11.48 -0.83 7.43
C ILE A 77 -12.67 -1.69 7.82
N ASP A 78 -12.88 -1.90 9.13
CA ASP A 78 -14.00 -2.67 9.69
C ASP A 78 -14.24 -4.03 9.02
N GLY A 79 -13.17 -4.75 8.67
CA GLY A 79 -13.22 -6.08 8.04
C GLY A 79 -13.39 -6.07 6.51
N THR A 80 -13.44 -4.90 5.88
CA THR A 80 -13.46 -4.74 4.42
C THR A 80 -12.12 -4.19 3.93
N PHE A 81 -11.57 -4.78 2.87
CA PHE A 81 -10.40 -4.26 2.18
C PHE A 81 -10.83 -3.26 1.11
N ILE A 82 -10.50 -1.99 1.29
CA ILE A 82 -10.68 -0.96 0.26
C ILE A 82 -9.44 -0.99 -0.63
N ALA A 83 -9.58 -1.54 -1.84
CA ALA A 83 -8.48 -1.69 -2.76
C ALA A 83 -8.06 -0.34 -3.36
N SER A 84 -6.76 -0.13 -3.44
CA SER A 84 -6.19 1.08 -4.02
C SER A 84 -6.44 1.18 -5.52
N ARG A 85 -6.48 2.43 -5.99
CA ARG A 85 -6.49 2.80 -7.40
C ARG A 85 -5.34 3.76 -7.63
N PHE A 86 -4.24 3.23 -8.17
CA PHE A 86 -3.00 3.97 -8.39
C PHE A 86 -3.16 5.13 -9.37
N ARG A 87 -2.55 6.26 -9.05
CA ARG A 87 -2.56 7.44 -9.92
C ARG A 87 -1.68 7.25 -11.15
N TYR A 88 -0.51 6.65 -10.93
CA TYR A 88 0.53 6.52 -11.95
C TYR A 88 0.39 5.21 -12.75
N PRO A 89 0.39 5.26 -14.11
CA PRO A 89 0.27 4.07 -14.97
C PRO A 89 1.28 2.97 -14.66
N GLU A 90 2.47 3.34 -14.22
CA GLU A 90 3.58 2.46 -13.86
C GLU A 90 3.19 1.42 -12.79
N ARG A 91 2.30 1.81 -11.88
CA ARG A 91 1.82 0.97 -10.76
C ARG A 91 0.42 0.39 -10.95
N GLN A 92 -0.35 0.88 -11.92
CA GLN A 92 -1.75 0.46 -12.11
C GLN A 92 -1.92 -1.05 -12.33
N ARG A 93 -0.94 -1.70 -12.96
CA ARG A 93 -0.95 -3.16 -13.18
C ARG A 93 -0.81 -3.96 -11.88
N GLU A 94 -0.26 -3.38 -10.80
CA GLU A 94 -0.16 -4.04 -9.49
C GLU A 94 -1.53 -4.37 -8.91
N GLN A 95 -2.55 -3.54 -9.21
CA GLN A 95 -3.91 -3.69 -8.71
C GLN A 95 -4.51 -5.06 -9.07
N GLU A 96 -4.26 -5.58 -10.27
CA GLU A 96 -4.77 -6.89 -10.71
C GLU A 96 -4.24 -8.03 -9.83
N TYR A 97 -2.93 -8.02 -9.57
CA TYR A 97 -2.25 -9.05 -8.78
C TYR A 97 -2.59 -8.94 -7.30
N SER A 98 -2.63 -7.72 -6.77
CA SER A 98 -2.99 -7.48 -5.38
C SER A 98 -4.44 -7.89 -5.11
N LEU A 99 -5.40 -7.48 -5.96
CA LEU A 99 -6.80 -7.89 -5.85
C LEU A 99 -6.97 -9.41 -5.88
N THR A 100 -6.28 -10.09 -6.79
CA THR A 100 -6.32 -11.55 -6.88
C THR A 100 -5.86 -12.19 -5.58
N PHE A 101 -4.68 -11.77 -5.08
CA PHE A 101 -4.12 -12.26 -3.84
C PHE A 101 -5.07 -12.06 -2.64
N TYR A 102 -5.62 -10.86 -2.44
CA TYR A 102 -6.50 -10.58 -1.31
C TYR A 102 -7.87 -11.28 -1.42
N LYS A 103 -8.37 -11.51 -2.65
CA LYS A 103 -9.57 -12.34 -2.89
C LYS A 103 -9.33 -13.80 -2.50
N GLU A 104 -8.17 -14.35 -2.82
CA GLU A 104 -7.79 -15.72 -2.45
C GLU A 104 -7.62 -15.90 -0.93
N LEU A 105 -7.26 -14.83 -0.20
CA LEU A 105 -7.30 -14.80 1.26
C LEU A 105 -8.72 -14.75 1.84
N GLY A 106 -9.75 -14.66 1.00
CA GLY A 106 -11.15 -14.61 1.41
C GLY A 106 -11.60 -13.25 1.96
N LEU A 107 -10.87 -12.17 1.67
CA LEU A 107 -11.25 -10.83 2.11
C LEU A 107 -12.43 -10.29 1.28
N THR A 108 -13.33 -9.59 1.96
CA THR A 108 -14.34 -8.75 1.29
C THR A 108 -13.63 -7.53 0.73
N ILE A 109 -13.65 -7.37 -0.60
CA ILE A 109 -12.99 -6.25 -1.27
C ILE A 109 -14.00 -5.26 -1.82
N LYS A 110 -13.71 -3.97 -1.66
CA LYS A 110 -14.37 -2.87 -2.38
C LYS A 110 -13.36 -2.13 -3.24
N GLU A 111 -13.76 -1.87 -4.48
CA GLU A 111 -12.96 -1.13 -5.45
C GLU A 111 -13.48 0.31 -5.56
N LEU A 112 -12.55 1.25 -5.75
CA LEU A 112 -12.85 2.68 -5.89
C LEU A 112 -13.50 2.97 -7.26
N PRO A 113 -14.42 3.94 -7.33
CA PRO A 113 -15.01 4.37 -8.59
C PRO A 113 -13.95 5.02 -9.50
N SER A 114 -14.26 5.10 -10.80
CA SER A 114 -13.39 5.79 -11.76
C SER A 114 -13.17 7.26 -11.36
N GLY A 115 -11.95 7.75 -11.53
CA GLY A 115 -11.54 9.10 -11.14
C GLY A 115 -11.26 9.28 -9.64
N CYS A 116 -11.43 8.25 -8.82
CA CYS A 116 -11.09 8.25 -7.40
C CYS A 116 -9.77 7.51 -7.18
N TYR A 117 -8.68 8.25 -7.01
CA TYR A 117 -7.33 7.70 -6.78
C TYR A 117 -7.02 7.66 -5.29
N LEU A 118 -6.59 6.51 -4.81
CA LEU A 118 -6.17 6.30 -3.43
C LEU A 118 -5.11 5.22 -3.40
N GLU A 119 -4.01 5.50 -2.72
CA GLU A 119 -2.94 4.56 -2.42
C GLU A 119 -2.95 4.31 -0.90
N GLY A 120 -2.81 3.06 -0.46
CA GLY A 120 -3.02 2.69 0.93
C GLY A 120 -2.12 3.42 1.93
N GLY A 121 -0.88 3.79 1.54
CA GLY A 121 0.03 4.61 2.35
C GLY A 121 -0.48 6.01 2.68
N ASP A 122 -1.51 6.50 1.98
CA ASP A 122 -2.17 7.78 2.30
C ASP A 122 -3.30 7.64 3.34
N VAL A 123 -3.61 6.45 3.83
CA VAL A 123 -4.77 6.22 4.71
C VAL A 123 -4.34 5.64 6.05
N LEU A 124 -4.57 6.40 7.12
CA LEU A 124 -4.37 5.95 8.49
C LEU A 124 -5.71 5.82 9.23
N VAL A 125 -6.00 4.63 9.74
CA VAL A 125 -7.24 4.33 10.47
C VAL A 125 -6.94 4.28 11.97
N GLU A 126 -7.64 5.10 12.74
CA GLU A 126 -7.51 5.15 14.20
C GLU A 126 -8.90 5.20 14.85
N GLY A 127 -9.37 4.06 15.35
CA GLY A 127 -10.69 3.94 15.98
C GLY A 127 -11.84 4.31 15.03
N ASP A 128 -12.52 5.42 15.33
CA ASP A 128 -13.63 5.97 14.54
C ASP A 128 -13.18 7.02 13.51
N ARG A 129 -11.87 7.29 13.42
CA ARG A 129 -11.28 8.29 12.53
C ARG A 129 -10.50 7.64 11.41
N ILE A 130 -10.55 8.27 10.25
CA ILE A 130 -9.68 7.97 9.12
C ILE A 130 -8.97 9.27 8.73
N PHE A 131 -7.65 9.27 8.75
CA PHE A 131 -6.84 10.34 8.20
C PHE A 131 -6.48 9.99 6.76
N VAL A 132 -6.69 10.95 5.85
CA VAL A 132 -6.46 10.74 4.41
C VAL A 132 -5.53 11.83 3.91
N GLY A 133 -4.28 11.45 3.64
CA GLY A 133 -3.32 12.27 2.90
C GLY A 133 -3.79 12.47 1.46
N HIS A 134 -3.63 13.67 0.92
CA HIS A 134 -3.93 13.93 -0.49
C HIS A 134 -3.06 15.03 -1.08
N GLY A 135 -2.96 15.04 -2.41
CA GLY A 135 -2.28 16.07 -3.20
C GLY A 135 -1.35 15.51 -4.27
N TYR A 136 -0.62 14.44 -3.94
CA TYR A 136 0.34 13.81 -4.84
C TYR A 136 -0.17 12.48 -5.41
N ARG A 137 -0.59 11.55 -4.55
CA ARG A 137 -1.00 10.19 -4.93
C ARG A 137 -2.50 10.04 -4.84
N THR A 138 -3.05 10.17 -3.63
CA THR A 138 -4.49 10.20 -3.37
C THR A 138 -5.11 11.56 -3.72
N ASN A 139 -6.31 11.55 -4.29
CA ASN A 139 -7.07 12.78 -4.59
C ASN A 139 -8.18 13.04 -3.55
N PRO A 140 -8.66 14.30 -3.41
CA PRO A 140 -9.67 14.65 -2.40
C PRO A 140 -10.99 13.86 -2.51
N GLU A 141 -11.31 13.35 -3.71
CA GLU A 141 -12.47 12.50 -3.96
C GLU A 141 -12.43 11.21 -3.12
N ALA A 142 -11.24 10.67 -2.86
CA ALA A 142 -11.05 9.48 -2.03
C ALA A 142 -11.48 9.68 -0.57
N ALA A 143 -11.19 10.85 0.01
CA ALA A 143 -11.63 11.18 1.35
C ALA A 143 -13.16 11.21 1.46
N LYS A 144 -13.84 11.75 0.43
CA LYS A 144 -15.32 11.75 0.36
C LYS A 144 -15.87 10.34 0.23
N TYR A 145 -15.29 9.55 -0.69
CA TYR A 145 -15.67 8.15 -0.88
C TYR A 145 -15.55 7.36 0.43
N LEU A 146 -14.40 7.47 1.12
CA LEU A 146 -14.19 6.77 2.39
C LEU A 146 -15.19 7.20 3.47
N ALA A 147 -15.56 8.49 3.53
CA ALA A 147 -16.54 8.97 4.51
C ALA A 147 -17.92 8.36 4.26
N GLU A 148 -18.37 8.32 3.00
CA GLU A 148 -19.64 7.75 2.59
C GLU A 148 -19.68 6.23 2.77
N GLU A 149 -18.60 5.55 2.38
CA GLU A 149 -18.49 4.11 2.38
C GLU A 149 -18.38 3.53 3.80
N THR A 150 -17.64 4.20 4.68
CA THR A 150 -17.33 3.65 6.02
C THR A 150 -18.20 4.25 7.13
N ASN A 151 -18.90 5.37 6.87
CA ASN A 151 -19.63 6.16 7.86
C ASN A 151 -18.74 6.58 9.06
N LYS A 152 -17.41 6.66 8.87
CA LYS A 152 -16.43 7.13 9.86
C LYS A 152 -16.11 8.61 9.67
N LYS A 153 -15.51 9.21 10.71
CA LYS A 153 -15.02 10.58 10.63
C LYS A 153 -13.74 10.65 9.80
N VAL A 154 -13.84 11.16 8.57
CA VAL A 154 -12.67 11.37 7.71
C VAL A 154 -12.05 12.76 7.93
N ILE A 155 -10.73 12.79 8.11
CA ILE A 155 -9.92 13.99 8.28
C ILE A 155 -8.97 14.07 7.08
N SER A 156 -9.26 14.99 6.17
CA SER A 156 -8.45 15.23 4.97
C SER A 156 -7.20 16.05 5.31
N LEU A 157 -6.03 15.56 4.94
CA LEU A 157 -4.72 16.19 5.17
C LEU A 157 -4.06 16.50 3.83
N LYS A 158 -3.90 17.79 3.51
CA LYS A 158 -3.19 18.19 2.29
C LYS A 158 -1.69 18.06 2.52
N LEU A 159 -1.04 17.20 1.75
CA LEU A 159 0.41 17.07 1.72
C LEU A 159 1.00 18.26 0.96
N MET A 160 2.07 18.84 1.50
CA MET A 160 2.61 20.14 1.04
C MET A 160 4.03 20.06 0.47
N ASP A 161 4.71 18.93 0.65
CA ASP A 161 6.07 18.70 0.21
C ASP A 161 6.11 17.39 -0.58
N ASP A 162 6.67 17.42 -1.78
CA ASP A 162 6.69 16.26 -2.68
C ASP A 162 7.70 15.20 -2.24
N ALA A 163 8.63 15.55 -1.35
CA ALA A 163 9.48 14.58 -0.65
C ALA A 163 8.64 13.66 0.26
N PHE A 164 7.52 14.17 0.79
CA PHE A 164 6.58 13.44 1.67
C PHE A 164 5.25 13.18 0.92
N TYR A 165 5.35 12.45 -0.20
CA TYR A 165 4.25 12.28 -1.15
C TYR A 165 3.18 11.28 -0.72
N HIS A 166 3.42 10.49 0.32
CA HIS A 166 2.42 9.67 1.02
C HIS A 166 2.33 10.08 2.50
N LEU A 167 1.17 9.88 3.12
CA LEU A 167 0.96 10.17 4.53
C LEU A 167 1.89 9.37 5.48
N ASP A 168 2.33 8.18 5.07
CA ASP A 168 3.17 7.28 5.88
C ASP A 168 4.68 7.55 5.80
N THR A 169 5.09 8.62 5.10
CA THR A 169 6.50 9.02 4.92
C THR A 169 7.04 9.99 5.95
#